data_AF-A0A1C5H4W9-F1
#
_entry.id   AF-A0A1C5H4W9-F1
#
_cell.length_a   1.000
_cell.length_b   1.000
_cell.length_c   1.000
_cell.angle_alpha   90.00
_cell.angle_beta   90.00
_cell.angle_gamma   90.00
#
_symmetry.space_group_name_H-M   'P 1'
#
loop_
_entity.id
_entity.type
_entity.pdbx_description
1 polymer ?
#
loop_
_entity_poly.entity_id
_entity_poly.type
_entity_poly.pdbx_seq_one_letter_code
_entity_poly.pdbx_strand_id
1 'polypeptide(L)'
;MKCGISQVGDSFLNQKAQGSFCRITITVKNVTKSAHLLHADGTVTAQDSAGREYDADGEAGIYGNRDGRGFLDEINPGNSVSANVFFDVP
;
A
#
# COMPACT_ATOMS: atom_id res chain seq x y z
N MET A 1 -9.83 2.54 7.55
CA MET A 1 -9.49 3.28 6.31
C MET A 1 -9.51 4.76 6.59
N LYS A 2 -8.63 5.55 5.97
CA LYS A 2 -8.63 7.02 6.03
C LYS A 2 -8.49 7.58 4.61
N CYS A 3 -9.49 8.32 4.15
CA CYS A 3 -9.49 9.00 2.85
C CYS A 3 -9.34 10.52 3.01
N GLY A 4 -9.32 11.26 1.90
CA GLY A 4 -9.17 12.71 1.92
C GLY A 4 -7.70 13.16 1.98
N ILE A 5 -6.75 12.28 1.67
CA ILE A 5 -5.32 12.59 1.73
C ILE A 5 -4.91 13.16 0.38
N SER A 6 -4.47 14.42 0.35
CA SER A 6 -4.06 15.11 -0.88
C SER A 6 -2.60 14.88 -1.26
N GLN A 7 -1.76 14.50 -0.30
CA GLN A 7 -0.34 14.21 -0.49
C GLN A 7 0.16 13.20 0.54
N VAL A 8 1.05 12.32 0.12
CA VAL A 8 1.83 11.42 0.99
C VAL A 8 3.32 11.73 0.87
N GLY A 9 4.10 11.40 1.89
CA GLY A 9 5.54 11.71 1.95
C GLY A 9 5.86 13.08 2.56
N ASP A 10 7.09 13.55 2.32
CA ASP A 10 7.66 14.77 2.90
C ASP A 10 7.93 15.87 1.85
N SER A 11 8.69 16.91 2.20
CA SER A 11 8.98 18.01 1.27
C SER A 11 9.86 17.65 0.07
N PHE A 12 10.58 16.53 0.13
CA PHE A 12 11.53 16.09 -0.89
C PHE A 12 11.06 14.85 -1.65
N LEU A 13 10.45 13.90 -0.95
CA LEU A 13 9.92 12.66 -1.51
C LEU A 13 8.43 12.60 -1.19
N ASN A 14 7.59 12.96 -2.16
CA ASN A 14 6.14 12.95 -2.03
C ASN A 14 5.44 12.67 -3.35
N GLN A 15 4.17 12.34 -3.22
CA GLN A 15 3.25 12.22 -4.34
C GLN A 15 1.92 12.89 -3.96
N LYS A 16 1.35 13.64 -4.91
CA LYS A 16 0.02 14.25 -4.78
C LYS A 16 -1.02 13.34 -5.41
N ALA A 17 -2.18 13.26 -4.78
CA ALA A 17 -3.32 12.54 -5.35
C ALA A 17 -3.83 13.25 -6.61
N GLN A 18 -4.27 12.47 -7.60
CA GLN A 18 -5.05 12.95 -8.74
C GLN A 18 -6.48 13.28 -8.30
N GLY A 19 -7.09 12.42 -7.48
CA GLY A 19 -8.35 12.70 -6.78
C GLY A 19 -8.09 12.81 -5.28
N SER A 20 -8.15 11.68 -4.59
CA SER A 20 -7.86 11.59 -3.16
C SER A 20 -7.28 10.23 -2.80
N PHE A 21 -6.18 10.21 -2.06
CA PHE A 21 -5.69 8.96 -1.51
C PHE A 21 -6.58 8.47 -0.37
N CYS A 22 -6.99 7.21 -0.47
CA CYS A 22 -7.53 6.39 0.60
C CYS A 22 -6.47 5.43 1.12
N ARG A 23 -6.13 5.55 2.40
CA ARG A 23 -5.16 4.70 3.10
C ARG A 23 -5.82 3.61 3.93
N ILE A 24 -5.32 2.39 3.81
CA ILE A 24 -5.54 1.30 4.77
C ILE A 24 -4.20 0.83 5.33
N THR A 25 -4.20 0.24 6.52
CA THR A 25 -3.03 -0.45 7.06
C THR A 25 -3.33 -1.94 7.06
N ILE A 26 -2.47 -2.73 6.45
CA ILE A 26 -2.57 -4.19 6.41
C ILE A 26 -1.41 -4.81 7.19
N THR A 27 -1.60 -6.04 7.65
CA THR A 27 -0.52 -6.88 8.17
C THR A 27 -0.56 -8.19 7.41
N VAL A 28 0.52 -8.49 6.69
CA VAL A 28 0.68 -9.71 5.90
C VAL A 28 1.62 -10.64 6.64
N LYS A 29 1.16 -11.87 6.92
CA LYS A 29 1.96 -12.92 7.55
C LYS A 29 2.32 -13.98 6.51
N ASN A 30 3.60 -14.33 6.42
CA ASN A 30 4.00 -15.49 5.63
C ASN A 30 3.69 -16.78 6.41
N VAL A 31 2.75 -17.56 5.89
CA VAL A 31 2.30 -18.85 6.47
C VAL A 31 2.88 -20.07 5.73
N THR A 32 3.80 -19.87 4.78
CA THR A 32 4.42 -20.96 4.01
C THR A 32 5.77 -21.37 4.64
N LYS A 33 6.49 -22.27 3.96
CA LYS A 33 7.79 -22.81 4.41
C LYS A 33 9.01 -22.16 3.73
N SER A 34 8.79 -21.19 2.85
CA SER A 34 9.84 -20.44 2.14
C SER A 34 9.57 -18.94 2.22
N ALA A 35 10.58 -18.11 1.94
CA ALA A 35 10.37 -16.68 1.83
C ALA A 35 9.37 -16.34 0.71
N HIS A 36 8.57 -15.29 0.90
CA HIS A 36 7.66 -14.76 -0.11
C HIS A 36 7.76 -13.25 -0.19
N LEU A 37 7.79 -12.76 -1.43
CA LEU A 37 7.76 -11.34 -1.73
C LEU A 37 6.35 -10.78 -1.54
N LEU A 38 6.25 -9.68 -0.80
CA LEU A 38 5.10 -8.80 -0.78
C LEU A 38 5.37 -7.60 -1.71
N HIS A 39 4.53 -7.45 -2.73
CA HIS A 39 4.41 -6.23 -3.53
C HIS A 39 2.95 -5.76 -3.45
N ALA A 40 2.65 -4.82 -2.57
CA ALA A 40 1.27 -4.44 -2.26
C ALA A 40 0.51 -3.91 -3.49
N ASP A 41 1.20 -3.15 -4.35
CA ASP A 41 0.74 -2.61 -5.63
C ASP A 41 0.34 -3.67 -6.66
N GLY A 42 0.88 -4.89 -6.57
CA GLY A 42 0.47 -6.03 -7.40
C GLY A 42 -0.33 -7.12 -6.70
N THR A 43 -0.67 -6.95 -5.42
CA THR A 43 -1.33 -7.98 -4.59
C THR A 43 -2.65 -7.53 -4.00
N VAL A 44 -2.85 -6.22 -3.80
CA VAL A 44 -4.00 -5.67 -3.09
C VAL A 44 -4.77 -4.73 -4.00
N THR A 45 -6.02 -5.06 -4.25
CA THR A 45 -6.98 -4.21 -4.96
C THR A 45 -8.07 -3.73 -4.02
N ALA A 46 -8.73 -2.63 -4.38
CA ALA A 46 -9.93 -2.15 -3.71
C ALA A 46 -11.08 -2.05 -4.72
N GLN A 47 -12.31 -2.20 -4.25
CA GLN A 47 -13.52 -1.99 -5.05
C GLN A 47 -14.49 -1.07 -4.32
N ASP A 48 -15.11 -0.14 -5.03
CA ASP A 48 -16.13 0.73 -4.46
C ASP A 48 -17.55 0.16 -4.59
N SER A 49 -18.55 0.88 -4.07
CA SER A 49 -19.95 0.47 -4.12
C SER A 49 -20.58 0.46 -5.52
N ALA A 50 -19.91 1.07 -6.51
CA ALA A 50 -20.31 1.04 -7.91
C ALA A 50 -19.60 -0.09 -8.70
N GLY A 51 -18.73 -0.87 -8.05
CA GLY A 51 -17.98 -1.95 -8.68
C GLY A 51 -16.73 -1.49 -9.43
N ARG A 52 -16.27 -0.25 -9.25
CA ARG A 52 -14.99 0.21 -9.82
C ARG A 52 -13.85 -0.38 -9.02
N GLU A 53 -12.90 -1.01 -9.70
CA GLU A 53 -11.68 -1.55 -9.09
C GLU A 53 -10.54 -0.53 -9.17
N TYR A 54 -9.72 -0.54 -8.13
CA TYR A 54 -8.57 0.32 -7.96
C TYR A 54 -7.36 -0.52 -7.58
N ASP A 55 -6.28 -0.34 -8.32
CA ASP A 55 -4.97 -0.86 -7.95
C ASP A 55 -4.35 0.02 -6.86
N ALA A 56 -3.52 -0.59 -6.02
CA ALA A 56 -2.77 0.16 -5.02
C ALA A 56 -1.70 1.02 -5.71
N ASP A 57 -1.58 2.28 -5.28
CA ASP A 57 -0.57 3.20 -5.77
C ASP A 57 0.78 2.89 -5.09
N GLY A 58 1.71 2.33 -5.88
CA GLY A 58 3.02 1.91 -5.40
C GLY A 58 3.93 3.07 -4.99
N GLU A 59 3.89 4.21 -5.70
CA GLU A 59 4.69 5.39 -5.36
C GLU A 59 4.19 5.99 -4.05
N ALA A 60 2.87 6.07 -3.88
CA ALA A 60 2.25 6.51 -2.64
C ALA A 60 2.58 5.56 -1.49
N GLY A 61 2.63 4.26 -1.78
CA GLY A 61 3.09 3.22 -0.86
C GLY A 61 4.53 3.46 -0.40
N ILE A 62 5.45 3.74 -1.31
CA ILE A 62 6.87 4.00 -0.98
C ILE A 62 6.99 5.23 -0.08
N TYR A 63 6.38 6.35 -0.44
CA TYR A 63 6.53 7.62 0.32
C TYR A 63 5.64 7.71 1.56
N GLY A 64 4.51 6.98 1.57
CA GLY A 64 3.54 6.94 2.67
C GLY A 64 3.84 5.89 3.74
N ASN A 65 4.90 5.11 3.57
CA ASN A 65 5.41 4.16 4.55
C ASN A 65 6.81 4.53 5.04
N ARG A 66 7.11 4.11 6.27
CA ARG A 66 8.47 4.13 6.77
C ARG A 66 9.29 3.07 6.04
N ASP A 67 10.48 3.44 5.56
CA ASP A 67 11.43 2.56 4.88
C ASP A 67 10.81 1.82 3.67
N GLY A 68 9.76 2.38 3.05
CA GLY A 68 9.10 1.76 1.89
C GLY A 68 8.32 0.47 2.18
N ARG A 69 7.96 0.18 3.44
CA ARG A 69 7.19 -1.04 3.79
C ARG A 69 5.99 -1.27 2.87
N GLY A 70 5.79 -2.52 2.47
CA GLY A 70 4.80 -2.96 1.50
C GLY A 70 5.29 -2.90 0.05
N PHE A 71 6.46 -2.31 -0.20
CA PHE A 71 7.12 -2.29 -1.49
C PHE A 71 8.27 -3.30 -1.52
N LEU A 72 8.07 -4.41 -2.24
CA LEU A 72 9.05 -5.48 -2.45
C LEU A 72 9.68 -6.03 -1.15
N ASP A 73 8.85 -6.24 -0.13
CA ASP A 73 9.29 -6.83 1.14
C ASP A 73 9.39 -8.35 1.04
N GLU A 74 10.59 -8.90 1.24
CA GLU A 74 10.76 -10.35 1.36
C GLU A 74 10.45 -10.81 2.80
N ILE A 75 9.39 -11.61 2.95
CA ILE A 75 8.89 -12.07 4.25
C ILE A 75 9.36 -13.51 4.48
N ASN A 76 10.26 -13.72 5.45
CA ASN A 76 10.66 -15.05 5.89
C ASN A 76 9.49 -15.85 6.54
N PRO A 77 9.52 -17.20 6.52
CA PRO A 77 8.47 -18.04 7.13
C PRO A 77 8.12 -17.64 8.57
N GLY A 78 6.83 -17.46 8.85
CA GLY A 78 6.32 -17.08 10.18
C GLY A 78 6.39 -15.58 10.50
N ASN A 79 7.19 -14.80 9.78
CA ASN A 79 7.29 -13.36 9.97
C ASN A 79 6.07 -12.64 9.39
N SER A 80 5.92 -11.36 9.76
CA SER A 80 4.88 -10.48 9.25
C SER A 80 5.42 -9.10 8.91
N VAL A 81 4.80 -8.46 7.92
CA VAL A 81 5.02 -7.07 7.55
C VAL A 81 3.72 -6.30 7.74
N SER A 82 3.79 -5.13 8.36
CA SER A 82 2.69 -4.17 8.38
C SER A 82 3.03 -3.00 7.47
N ALA A 83 2.10 -2.66 6.58
CA ALA A 83 2.28 -1.61 5.58
C ALA A 83 0.98 -0.83 5.38
N ASN A 84 1.12 0.46 5.08
CA ASN A 84 0.04 1.27 4.54
C ASN A 84 -0.10 0.98 3.04
N VAL A 85 -1.33 0.80 2.57
CA VAL A 85 -1.66 0.69 1.16
C VAL A 85 -2.54 1.88 0.81
N PHE A 86 -2.24 2.52 -0.31
CA PHE A 86 -2.91 3.73 -0.77
C PHE A 86 -3.59 3.45 -2.09
N PHE A 87 -4.79 3.99 -2.26
CA PHE A 87 -5.55 3.95 -3.51
C PHE A 87 -5.92 5.38 -3.87
N ASP A 88 -5.63 5.81 -5.09
CA ASP A 88 -6.09 7.10 -5.60
C ASP A 88 -7.49 6.93 -6.17
N VAL A 89 -8.47 7.53 -5.50
CA VAL A 89 -9.88 7.45 -5.89
C VAL A 89 -10.38 8.83 -6.32
N PRO A 90 -11.36 8.92 -7.24
CA PRO A 90 -11.94 10.19 -7.68
C PRO A 90 -12.55 11.02 -6.55
#